data_AF-A0A239RC36-F1
#
_entry.id   AF-A0A239RC36-F1
#
_cell.length_a   1.000
_cell.length_b   1.000
_cell.length_c   1.000
_cell.angle_alpha   90.00
_cell.angle_beta   90.00
_cell.angle_gamma   90.00
#
_symmetry.space_group_name_H-M   'P 1'
#
loop_
_entity.id
_entity.type
_entity.pdbx_description
1 polymer ?
#
loop_
_entity_poly.entity_id
_entity_poly.type
_entity_poly.pdbx_seq_one_letter_code
_entity_poly.pdbx_strand_id
1 'polypeptide(L)'
;MTMNYIFGNEKSNNILIQMIGEHEMAGLESEVRYISELSQSEDFCLVAIKVDDWNDSLSPWKAPAAYGDGEFGGGAEETLKELIDIINAEVLQGRDISEVNLYIGGYSLSGLFALWSVYQTDIFKGAAAVSASVWFPGFYDYISNNTIHARSVYLSLGKKEEKTRNTLMASVGNVMRDIYSLISQEIDAIMEWNDGNHFKEPDLRMAKGFSWLINS
;
A
#
# COMPACT_ATOMS: atom_id res chain seq x y z
N MET A 1 -12.50 -11.85 0.73
CA MET A 1 -12.45 -10.90 -0.41
C MET A 1 -13.32 -11.40 -1.57
N THR A 2 -13.92 -10.50 -2.38
CA THR A 2 -15.05 -10.86 -3.28
C THR A 2 -14.81 -10.65 -4.78
N MET A 3 -13.92 -9.74 -5.21
CA MET A 3 -13.60 -9.51 -6.63
C MET A 3 -12.15 -9.05 -6.84
N ASN A 4 -11.49 -9.63 -7.84
CA ASN A 4 -10.17 -9.25 -8.32
C ASN A 4 -10.30 -8.63 -9.72
N TYR A 5 -9.72 -7.46 -9.92
CA TYR A 5 -9.64 -6.77 -11.21
C TYR A 5 -8.21 -6.83 -11.72
N ILE A 6 -8.01 -7.33 -12.93
CA ILE A 6 -6.68 -7.56 -13.50
C ILE A 6 -6.47 -6.63 -14.69
N PHE A 7 -5.34 -5.94 -14.72
CA PHE A 7 -4.95 -5.00 -15.77
C PHE A 7 -3.50 -5.21 -16.18
N GLY A 8 -3.16 -4.80 -17.41
CA GLY A 8 -1.81 -4.91 -17.95
C GLY A 8 -1.49 -6.30 -18.51
N ASN A 9 -0.23 -6.69 -18.46
CA ASN A 9 0.26 -7.98 -18.96
C ASN A 9 0.15 -9.06 -17.88
N GLU A 10 -0.89 -9.90 -17.94
CA GLU A 10 -1.10 -11.02 -16.99
C GLU A 10 0.07 -12.01 -16.89
N LYS A 11 0.90 -12.09 -17.93
CA LYS A 11 2.08 -12.97 -17.96
C LYS A 11 3.34 -12.32 -17.42
N SER A 12 3.27 -11.05 -17.00
CA SER A 12 4.43 -10.36 -16.46
C SER A 12 4.93 -11.03 -15.19
N ASN A 13 6.24 -10.99 -14.99
CA ASN A 13 6.83 -11.34 -13.70
C ASN A 13 6.73 -10.19 -12.70
N ASN A 14 6.44 -8.96 -13.12
CA ASN A 14 6.16 -7.85 -12.20
C ASN A 14 4.67 -7.80 -11.87
N ILE A 15 4.32 -8.18 -10.65
CA ILE A 15 2.93 -8.25 -10.20
C ILE A 15 2.72 -7.22 -9.10
N LEU A 16 1.74 -6.35 -9.31
CA LEU A 16 1.35 -5.26 -8.42
C LEU A 16 0.03 -5.65 -7.76
N ILE A 17 0.04 -5.84 -6.44
CA ILE A 17 -1.16 -6.12 -5.65
C ILE A 17 -1.63 -4.81 -5.01
N GLN A 18 -2.90 -4.45 -5.20
CA GLN A 18 -3.46 -3.25 -4.60
C GLN A 18 -4.78 -3.55 -3.90
N MET A 19 -4.84 -3.30 -2.59
CA MET A 19 -6.11 -3.42 -1.87
C MET A 19 -6.96 -2.16 -2.12
N ILE A 20 -8.20 -2.35 -2.56
CA ILE A 20 -9.10 -1.26 -2.97
C ILE A 20 -10.47 -1.35 -2.32
N GLY A 21 -11.13 -0.21 -2.18
CA GLY A 21 -12.55 -0.11 -1.86
C GLY A 21 -13.33 0.32 -3.10
N GLU A 22 -14.61 0.63 -2.92
CA GLU A 22 -15.48 1.09 -4.01
C GLU A 22 -14.99 2.42 -4.62
N HIS A 23 -14.35 3.28 -3.82
CA HIS A 23 -13.95 4.63 -4.23
C HIS A 23 -12.75 4.62 -5.18
N GLU A 24 -11.82 3.68 -5.02
CA GLU A 24 -10.61 3.57 -5.82
C GLU A 24 -10.87 3.00 -7.21
N MET A 25 -11.95 2.23 -7.39
CA MET A 25 -12.27 1.54 -8.65
C MET A 25 -12.32 2.46 -9.87
N ALA A 26 -12.86 3.68 -9.72
CA ALA A 26 -12.98 4.63 -10.82
C ALA A 26 -11.62 5.16 -11.34
N GLY A 27 -10.56 5.04 -10.55
CA GLY A 27 -9.21 5.54 -10.88
C GLY A 27 -8.30 4.51 -11.54
N LEU A 28 -8.62 3.22 -11.50
CA LEU A 28 -7.69 2.13 -11.86
C LEU A 28 -7.19 2.20 -13.31
N GLU A 29 -8.05 2.49 -14.29
CA GLU A 29 -7.62 2.61 -15.68
C GLU A 29 -6.63 3.78 -15.88
N SER A 30 -6.82 4.86 -15.13
CA SER A 30 -5.89 6.00 -15.15
C SER A 30 -4.59 5.67 -14.45
N GLU A 31 -4.66 4.99 -13.31
CA GLU A 31 -3.49 4.49 -12.58
C GLU A 31 -2.62 3.59 -13.48
N VAL A 32 -3.21 2.59 -14.14
CA VAL A 32 -2.48 1.67 -15.05
C VAL A 32 -1.76 2.44 -16.15
N ARG A 33 -2.43 3.39 -16.81
CA ARG A 33 -1.81 4.24 -17.83
C ARG A 33 -0.63 5.03 -17.27
N TYR A 34 -0.78 5.62 -16.09
CA TYR A 34 0.30 6.36 -15.45
C TYR A 34 1.46 5.46 -15.02
N ILE A 35 1.21 4.22 -14.58
CA ILE A 35 2.26 3.25 -14.27
C ILE A 35 3.08 2.99 -15.53
N SER A 36 2.43 2.73 -16.67
CA SER A 36 3.12 2.49 -17.94
C SER A 36 3.96 3.70 -18.38
N GLU A 37 3.39 4.90 -18.33
CA GLU A 37 4.08 6.15 -18.70
C GLU A 37 5.30 6.44 -17.81
N LEU A 38 5.15 6.30 -16.49
CA LEU A 38 6.20 6.63 -15.53
C LEU A 38 7.29 5.56 -15.46
N SER A 39 6.91 4.28 -15.54
CA SER A 39 7.88 3.16 -15.55
C SER A 39 8.55 2.97 -16.91
N GLN A 40 7.99 3.57 -17.98
CA GLN A 40 8.40 3.35 -19.37
C GLN A 40 8.33 1.86 -19.76
N SER A 41 7.36 1.12 -19.19
CA SER A 41 7.19 -0.31 -19.36
C SER A 41 5.71 -0.69 -19.36
N GLU A 42 5.33 -1.60 -20.26
CA GLU A 42 4.02 -2.27 -20.23
C GLU A 42 4.10 -3.67 -19.61
N ASP A 43 5.29 -4.07 -19.13
CA ASP A 43 5.55 -5.40 -18.57
C ASP A 43 5.31 -5.41 -17.05
N PHE A 44 4.04 -5.26 -16.68
CA PHE A 44 3.53 -5.47 -15.33
C PHE A 44 2.08 -5.97 -15.38
N CYS A 45 1.65 -6.62 -14.30
CA CYS A 45 0.27 -7.02 -14.05
C CYS A 45 -0.22 -6.32 -12.78
N LEU A 46 -1.26 -5.48 -12.88
CA LEU A 46 -1.93 -4.93 -11.70
C LEU A 46 -3.13 -5.80 -11.34
N VAL A 47 -3.14 -6.32 -10.11
CA VAL A 47 -4.24 -7.07 -9.52
C VAL A 47 -4.81 -6.24 -8.37
N ALA A 48 -5.94 -5.60 -8.63
CA ALA A 48 -6.67 -4.83 -7.63
C ALA A 48 -7.70 -5.72 -6.93
N ILE A 49 -7.63 -5.80 -5.61
CA ILE A 49 -8.41 -6.74 -4.79
C ILE A 49 -9.33 -5.94 -3.87
N LYS A 50 -10.64 -6.15 -4.03
CA LYS A 50 -11.64 -5.40 -3.27
C LYS A 50 -11.86 -5.96 -1.87
N VAL A 51 -11.85 -5.06 -0.89
CA VAL A 51 -12.30 -5.33 0.48
C VAL A 51 -13.68 -4.72 0.72
N ASP A 52 -14.53 -5.43 1.46
CA ASP A 52 -15.91 -5.01 1.72
C ASP A 52 -15.99 -4.14 3.00
N ASP A 53 -15.31 -4.54 4.07
CA ASP A 53 -15.18 -3.73 5.29
C ASP A 53 -13.79 -3.09 5.36
N TRP A 54 -13.70 -1.87 4.85
CA TRP A 54 -12.44 -1.13 4.77
C TRP A 54 -11.75 -0.97 6.14
N ASN A 55 -12.51 -0.68 7.20
CA ASN A 55 -11.94 -0.40 8.51
C ASN A 55 -11.58 -1.67 9.28
N ASP A 56 -12.34 -2.75 9.11
CA ASP A 56 -11.99 -4.04 9.70
C ASP A 56 -10.83 -4.68 8.95
N SER A 57 -10.97 -4.91 7.65
CA SER A 57 -10.04 -5.71 6.84
C SER A 57 -8.64 -5.12 6.72
N LEU A 58 -8.48 -3.80 6.78
CA LEU A 58 -7.17 -3.15 6.55
C LEU A 58 -6.47 -2.70 7.83
N SER A 59 -7.11 -2.86 8.99
CA SER A 59 -6.55 -2.41 10.26
C SER A 59 -5.71 -3.49 10.92
N PRO A 60 -4.42 -3.23 11.22
CA PRO A 60 -3.53 -4.19 11.88
C PRO A 60 -4.02 -4.73 13.23
N TRP A 61 -4.72 -3.89 14.00
CA TRP A 61 -5.32 -4.25 15.29
C TRP A 61 -6.52 -3.34 15.57
N LYS A 62 -7.27 -3.68 16.62
CA LYS A 62 -8.39 -2.87 17.07
C LYS A 62 -7.94 -1.50 17.54
N ALA A 63 -8.58 -0.46 17.05
CA ALA A 63 -8.33 0.91 17.47
C ALA A 63 -9.63 1.73 17.46
N PRO A 64 -9.73 2.77 18.31
CA PRO A 64 -10.86 3.69 18.28
C PRO A 64 -11.01 4.34 16.91
N ALA A 65 -12.24 4.68 16.54
CA ALA A 65 -12.53 5.44 15.34
C ALA A 65 -11.71 6.74 15.32
N ALA A 66 -11.02 7.01 14.21
CA ALA A 66 -10.37 8.31 14.02
C ALA A 66 -11.38 9.43 13.73
N TYR A 67 -12.53 9.06 13.15
CA TYR A 67 -13.65 9.93 12.81
C TYR A 67 -14.98 9.18 12.93
N GLY A 68 -15.98 9.82 13.53
CA GLY A 68 -17.32 9.23 13.65
C GLY A 68 -17.33 7.95 14.48
N ASP A 69 -18.23 7.03 14.14
CA ASP A 69 -18.51 5.82 14.93
C ASP A 69 -17.91 4.54 14.32
N GLY A 70 -17.08 4.66 13.27
CA GLY A 70 -16.46 3.52 12.59
C GLY A 70 -15.16 3.08 13.26
N GLU A 71 -15.24 2.21 14.26
CA GLU A 71 -14.07 1.61 14.91
C GLU A 71 -13.23 0.78 13.92
N PHE A 72 -11.93 0.69 14.19
CA PHE A 72 -11.03 -0.18 13.43
C PHE A 72 -11.08 -1.58 14.03
N GLY A 73 -11.42 -2.57 13.20
CA GLY A 73 -11.80 -3.91 13.69
C GLY A 73 -10.64 -4.90 13.89
N GLY A 74 -9.47 -4.64 13.29
CA GLY A 74 -8.26 -5.44 13.49
C GLY A 74 -8.18 -6.70 12.63
N GLY A 75 -8.86 -6.72 11.49
CA GLY A 75 -8.97 -7.88 10.58
C GLY A 75 -7.83 -8.03 9.57
N ALA A 76 -6.77 -7.21 9.64
CA ALA A 76 -5.67 -7.27 8.66
C ALA A 76 -4.94 -8.61 8.61
N GLU A 77 -4.79 -9.31 9.73
CA GLU A 77 -4.13 -10.62 9.74
C GLU A 77 -4.91 -11.66 8.93
N GLU A 78 -6.22 -11.73 9.12
CA GLU A 78 -7.06 -12.65 8.34
C GLU A 78 -7.12 -12.23 6.87
N THR A 79 -7.22 -10.92 6.62
CA THR A 79 -7.20 -10.37 5.25
C THR A 79 -5.89 -10.70 4.53
N LEU A 80 -4.75 -10.63 5.21
CA LEU A 80 -3.46 -10.99 4.61
C LEU A 80 -3.37 -12.50 4.32
N LYS A 81 -3.91 -13.36 5.19
CA LYS A 81 -3.97 -14.81 4.93
C LYS A 81 -4.81 -15.12 3.69
N GLU A 82 -6.01 -14.56 3.62
CA GLU A 82 -6.87 -14.69 2.43
C GLU A 82 -6.17 -14.15 1.17
N LEU A 83 -5.44 -13.04 1.28
CA LEU A 83 -4.72 -12.43 0.17
C LEU A 83 -3.63 -13.36 -0.36
N ILE A 84 -2.86 -13.96 0.54
CA ILE A 84 -1.82 -14.93 0.19
C ILE A 84 -2.43 -16.16 -0.49
N ASP A 85 -3.57 -16.64 -0.01
CA ASP A 85 -4.29 -17.76 -0.62
C ASP A 85 -4.74 -17.42 -2.06
N ILE A 86 -5.28 -16.21 -2.27
CA ILE A 86 -5.64 -15.70 -3.61
C ILE A 86 -4.41 -15.59 -4.51
N ILE A 87 -3.31 -15.06 -4.00
CA ILE A 87 -2.05 -14.93 -4.76
C ILE A 87 -1.60 -16.31 -5.26
N ASN A 88 -1.57 -17.29 -4.36
CA ASN A 88 -1.13 -18.65 -4.68
C ASN A 88 -2.08 -19.36 -5.65
N ALA A 89 -3.39 -19.21 -5.47
CA ALA A 89 -4.39 -19.93 -6.26
C ALA A 89 -4.64 -19.31 -7.64
N GLU A 90 -4.66 -17.97 -7.73
CA GLU A 90 -5.15 -17.25 -8.91
C GLU A 90 -4.08 -16.40 -9.60
N VAL A 91 -3.21 -15.73 -8.83
CA VAL A 91 -2.27 -14.74 -9.38
C VAL A 91 -0.99 -15.38 -9.93
N LEU A 92 -0.45 -16.38 -9.23
CA LEU A 92 0.77 -17.07 -9.66
C LEU A 92 0.53 -17.98 -10.87
N GLN A 93 -0.70 -18.48 -11.05
CA GLN A 93 -1.07 -19.37 -12.16
C GLN A 93 -0.13 -20.59 -12.30
N GLY A 94 0.34 -21.13 -11.16
CA GLY A 94 1.26 -22.27 -11.11
C GLY A 94 2.74 -21.93 -11.23
N ARG A 95 3.11 -20.64 -11.36
CA ARG A 95 4.51 -20.19 -11.25
C ARG A 95 4.99 -20.27 -9.80
N ASP A 96 6.28 -20.48 -9.61
CA ASP A 96 6.91 -20.37 -8.29
C ASP A 96 6.97 -18.89 -7.87
N ILE A 97 6.72 -18.59 -6.59
CA ILE A 97 6.77 -17.22 -6.05
C ILE A 97 8.15 -16.58 -6.26
N SER A 98 9.22 -17.38 -6.33
CA SER A 98 10.59 -16.90 -6.58
C SER A 98 10.82 -16.44 -8.03
N GLU A 99 9.96 -16.82 -8.97
CA GLU A 99 10.03 -16.42 -10.39
C GLU A 99 9.42 -15.04 -10.65
N VAL A 100 8.63 -14.52 -9.69
CA VAL A 100 7.93 -13.24 -9.82
C VAL A 100 8.51 -12.18 -8.88
N ASN A 101 8.30 -10.92 -9.26
CA ASN A 101 8.46 -9.75 -8.42
C ASN A 101 7.07 -9.32 -7.96
N LEU A 102 6.72 -9.69 -6.72
CA LEU A 102 5.45 -9.32 -6.14
C LEU A 102 5.60 -8.05 -5.30
N TYR A 103 4.79 -7.04 -5.59
CA TYR A 103 4.76 -5.78 -4.88
C TYR A 103 3.36 -5.55 -4.31
N ILE A 104 3.25 -4.93 -3.14
CA ILE A 104 1.96 -4.54 -2.56
C ILE A 104 1.85 -3.02 -2.47
N GLY A 105 0.69 -2.45 -2.70
CA GLY A 105 0.48 -1.02 -2.60
C GLY A 105 -0.90 -0.66 -2.14
N GLY A 106 -1.03 0.58 -1.68
CA GLY A 106 -2.32 1.07 -1.21
C GLY A 106 -2.33 2.55 -0.88
N TYR A 107 -3.53 3.11 -0.90
CA TYR A 107 -3.79 4.49 -0.53
C TYR A 107 -4.44 4.58 0.85
N SER A 108 -4.05 5.55 1.68
CA SER A 108 -4.67 5.78 2.99
C SER A 108 -4.57 4.55 3.92
N LEU A 109 -5.69 3.97 4.35
CA LEU A 109 -5.68 2.76 5.18
C LEU A 109 -5.16 1.53 4.42
N SER A 110 -5.40 1.44 3.11
CA SER A 110 -4.78 0.41 2.27
C SER A 110 -3.25 0.58 2.21
N GLY A 111 -2.77 1.83 2.22
CA GLY A 111 -1.33 2.12 2.33
C GLY A 111 -0.73 1.71 3.68
N LEU A 112 -1.51 1.85 4.76
CA LEU A 112 -1.14 1.33 6.08
C LEU A 112 -1.03 -0.20 6.04
N PHE A 113 -2.04 -0.88 5.48
CA PHE A 113 -2.06 -2.33 5.33
C PHE A 113 -0.88 -2.84 4.48
N ALA A 114 -0.59 -2.19 3.34
CA ALA A 114 0.53 -2.54 2.48
C ALA A 114 1.88 -2.45 3.22
N LEU A 115 2.10 -1.36 3.96
CA LEU A 115 3.31 -1.18 4.76
C LEU A 115 3.38 -2.18 5.91
N TRP A 116 2.27 -2.48 6.57
CA TRP A 116 2.21 -3.47 7.65
C TRP A 116 2.49 -4.89 7.14
N SER A 117 1.98 -5.24 5.95
CA SER A 117 2.09 -6.58 5.36
C SER A 117 3.54 -7.01 5.13
N VAL A 118 4.42 -6.07 4.76
CA VAL A 118 5.85 -6.36 4.55
C VAL A 118 6.64 -6.57 5.85
N TYR A 119 6.01 -6.42 7.02
CA TYR A 119 6.53 -6.86 8.32
C TYR A 119 5.97 -8.22 8.76
N GLN A 120 5.00 -8.79 8.02
CA GLN A 120 4.40 -10.09 8.36
C GLN A 120 4.96 -11.23 7.52
N THR A 121 5.37 -10.94 6.30
CA THR A 121 5.75 -11.93 5.30
C THR A 121 6.80 -11.38 4.34
N ASP A 122 7.61 -12.27 3.78
CA ASP A 122 8.69 -12.00 2.85
C ASP A 122 8.32 -12.21 1.37
N ILE A 123 7.06 -12.57 1.07
CA ILE A 123 6.62 -12.80 -0.32
C ILE A 123 6.64 -11.52 -1.16
N PHE A 124 6.50 -10.35 -0.53
CA PHE A 124 6.48 -9.06 -1.20
C PHE A 124 7.91 -8.48 -1.24
N LYS A 125 8.42 -8.23 -2.45
CA LYS A 125 9.73 -7.57 -2.65
C LYS A 125 9.72 -6.11 -2.24
N GLY A 126 8.57 -5.46 -2.29
CA GLY A 126 8.43 -4.06 -1.88
C GLY A 126 7.00 -3.60 -1.65
N ALA A 127 6.86 -2.44 -1.02
CA ALA A 127 5.57 -1.83 -0.72
C ALA A 127 5.45 -0.36 -1.14
N ALA A 128 4.31 0.03 -1.70
CA ALA A 128 3.94 1.41 -1.98
C ALA A 128 2.88 1.89 -0.97
N ALA A 129 3.33 2.62 0.05
CA ALA A 129 2.48 3.18 1.09
C ALA A 129 2.15 4.65 0.79
N VAL A 130 1.08 4.87 0.02
CA VAL A 130 0.74 6.18 -0.55
C VAL A 130 -0.28 6.90 0.35
N SER A 131 0.09 8.09 0.84
CA SER A 131 -0.69 8.84 1.84
C SER A 131 -1.15 7.93 2.99
N ALA A 132 -0.29 6.99 3.40
CA ALA A 132 -0.66 5.92 4.31
C ALA A 132 -1.08 6.46 5.68
N SER A 133 -2.08 5.82 6.29
CA SER A 133 -2.65 6.20 7.59
C SER A 133 -1.73 5.88 8.78
N VAL A 134 -0.44 6.23 8.69
CA VAL A 134 0.60 5.89 9.68
C VAL A 134 0.40 6.54 11.05
N TRP A 135 -0.51 7.51 11.14
CA TRP A 135 -1.00 8.03 12.42
C TRP A 135 -1.78 6.98 13.24
N PHE A 136 -2.09 5.81 12.67
CA PHE A 136 -2.82 4.73 13.32
C PHE A 136 -2.21 4.39 14.69
N PRO A 137 -3.01 4.27 15.76
CA PRO A 137 -2.49 4.13 17.12
C PRO A 137 -1.52 2.97 17.28
N GLY A 138 -0.30 3.24 17.76
CA GLY A 138 0.74 2.23 18.01
C GLY A 138 1.55 1.80 16.77
N PHE A 139 1.28 2.35 15.59
CA PHE A 139 1.91 1.86 14.35
C PHE A 139 3.41 2.15 14.27
N TYR A 140 3.84 3.33 14.70
CA TYR A 140 5.27 3.66 14.79
C TYR A 140 6.00 2.75 15.78
N ASP A 141 5.41 2.52 16.95
CA ASP A 141 5.97 1.61 17.96
C ASP A 141 6.06 0.18 17.40
N TYR A 142 5.06 -0.26 16.64
CA TYR A 142 5.10 -1.55 15.97
C TYR A 142 6.29 -1.64 14.98
N ILE A 143 6.41 -0.70 14.04
CA ILE A 143 7.49 -0.70 13.04
C ILE A 143 8.87 -0.63 13.72
N SER A 144 9.04 0.21 14.75
CA SER A 144 10.33 0.36 15.46
C SER A 144 10.77 -0.87 16.26
N ASN A 145 9.87 -1.82 16.53
CA ASN A 145 10.17 -3.03 17.29
C ASN A 145 10.11 -4.31 16.45
N ASN A 146 9.90 -4.20 15.13
CA ASN A 146 9.81 -5.35 14.23
C ASN A 146 10.75 -5.18 13.03
N THR A 147 11.06 -6.30 12.36
CA THR A 147 11.95 -6.32 11.20
C THR A 147 11.14 -6.31 9.92
N ILE A 148 11.55 -5.48 8.96
CA ILE A 148 10.96 -5.46 7.63
C ILE A 148 11.51 -6.61 6.78
N HIS A 149 10.65 -7.25 6.00
CA HIS A 149 11.04 -8.35 5.10
C HIS A 149 11.19 -7.93 3.63
N ALA A 150 10.54 -6.83 3.24
CA ALA A 150 10.69 -6.24 1.91
C ALA A 150 12.08 -5.64 1.69
N ARG A 151 12.44 -5.43 0.41
CA ARG A 151 13.69 -4.80 -0.01
C ARG A 151 13.53 -3.34 -0.41
N SER A 152 12.32 -2.95 -0.83
CA SER A 152 12.03 -1.59 -1.27
C SER A 152 10.72 -1.05 -0.72
N VAL A 153 10.71 0.20 -0.25
CA VAL A 153 9.48 0.87 0.22
C VAL A 153 9.37 2.28 -0.35
N TYR A 154 8.28 2.53 -1.05
CA TYR A 154 7.87 3.87 -1.47
C TYR A 154 6.88 4.45 -0.45
N LEU A 155 7.23 5.58 0.13
CA LEU A 155 6.36 6.37 0.98
C LEU A 155 5.97 7.66 0.26
N SER A 156 4.72 8.09 0.36
CA SER A 156 4.38 9.46 -0.04
C SER A 156 3.31 10.10 0.82
N LEU A 157 3.30 11.44 0.80
CA LEU A 157 2.31 12.24 1.50
C LEU A 157 2.03 13.56 0.77
N GLY A 158 0.80 14.05 0.81
CA GLY A 158 0.43 15.38 0.33
C GLY A 158 0.90 16.49 1.29
N LYS A 159 1.48 17.57 0.74
CA LYS A 159 2.01 18.71 1.51
C LYS A 159 0.97 19.44 2.38
N LYS A 160 -0.33 19.27 2.11
CA LYS A 160 -1.41 19.84 2.92
C LYS A 160 -2.00 18.86 3.93
N GLU A 161 -1.59 17.60 3.94
CA GLU A 161 -2.13 16.58 4.86
C GLU A 161 -1.74 16.87 6.32
N GLU A 162 -0.50 17.28 6.56
CA GLU A 162 -0.05 17.71 7.90
C GLU A 162 -0.56 19.12 8.29
N LYS A 163 -1.23 19.84 7.38
CA LYS A 163 -1.71 21.22 7.59
C LYS A 163 -3.19 21.26 7.94
N THR A 164 -3.55 20.58 9.02
CA THR A 164 -4.93 20.45 9.50
C THR A 164 -5.04 20.76 10.99
N ARG A 165 -6.26 21.07 11.44
CA ARG A 165 -6.56 21.35 12.86
C ARG A 165 -6.65 20.08 13.70
N ASN A 166 -6.88 18.93 13.07
CA ASN A 166 -6.89 17.65 13.77
C ASN A 166 -5.44 17.28 14.14
N THR A 167 -5.12 17.24 15.43
CA THR A 167 -3.77 16.97 15.94
C THR A 167 -3.25 15.60 15.52
N LEU A 168 -4.11 14.58 15.44
CA LEU A 168 -3.75 13.23 15.00
C LEU A 168 -3.36 13.22 13.52
N MET A 169 -4.08 13.94 12.67
CA MET A 169 -3.69 14.05 11.26
C MET A 169 -2.49 14.97 11.07
N ALA A 170 -2.36 16.02 11.88
CA ALA A 170 -1.22 16.93 11.80
C ALA A 170 0.10 16.20 12.13
N SER A 171 0.06 15.12 12.91
CA SER A 171 1.25 14.31 13.20
C SER A 171 1.67 13.39 12.04
N VAL A 172 0.79 13.11 11.06
CA VAL A 172 1.07 12.13 10.00
C VAL A 172 2.37 12.44 9.24
N GLY A 173 2.66 13.72 9.01
CA GLY A 173 3.89 14.13 8.35
C GLY A 173 5.15 13.86 9.18
N ASN A 174 5.09 14.04 10.50
CA ASN A 174 6.21 13.71 11.39
C ASN A 174 6.39 12.20 11.50
N VAL A 175 5.30 11.46 11.72
CA VAL A 175 5.35 9.99 11.81
C VAL A 175 5.89 9.38 10.51
N MET A 176 5.47 9.89 9.35
CA MET A 176 6.00 9.43 8.05
C MET A 176 7.50 9.70 7.91
N ARG A 177 8.00 10.87 8.37
CA ARG A 177 9.44 11.18 8.39
C ARG A 177 10.21 10.25 9.33
N ASP A 178 9.65 9.96 10.50
CA ASP A 178 10.29 9.07 11.48
C ASP A 178 10.34 7.62 10.97
N ILE A 179 9.25 7.13 10.35
CA ILE A 179 9.23 5.82 9.68
C ILE A 179 10.25 5.78 8.56
N TYR A 180 10.28 6.79 7.67
CA TYR A 180 11.26 6.86 6.59
C TYR A 180 12.70 6.81 7.13
N SER A 181 12.99 7.59 8.17
CA SER A 181 14.32 7.64 8.79
C SER A 181 14.73 6.29 9.40
N LEU A 182 13.78 5.47 9.86
CA LEU A 182 14.06 4.13 10.36
C LEU A 182 14.34 3.16 9.21
N ILE A 183 13.39 3.02 8.27
CA ILE A 183 13.47 1.99 7.23
C ILE A 183 14.58 2.23 6.20
N SER A 184 14.92 3.49 5.91
CA SER A 184 15.98 3.84 4.94
C SER A 184 17.39 3.49 5.42
N GLN A 185 17.54 3.04 6.67
CA GLN A 185 18.80 2.50 7.17
C GLN A 185 18.99 1.02 6.84
N GLU A 186 17.90 0.29 6.55
CA GLU A 186 17.90 -1.16 6.37
C GLU A 186 17.67 -1.58 4.92
N ILE A 187 16.86 -0.80 4.19
CA ILE A 187 16.37 -1.15 2.86
C ILE A 187 16.33 0.07 1.93
N ASP A 188 16.12 -0.16 0.63
CA ASP A 188 15.91 0.93 -0.31
C ASP A 188 14.56 1.60 -0.03
N ALA A 189 14.58 2.87 0.31
CA ALA A 189 13.35 3.60 0.59
C ALA A 189 13.40 5.00 0.00
N ILE A 190 12.23 5.48 -0.43
CA ILE A 190 12.04 6.88 -0.83
C ILE A 190 10.81 7.46 -0.12
N MET A 191 10.88 8.76 0.16
CA MET A 191 9.76 9.53 0.67
C MET A 191 9.48 10.72 -0.25
N GLU A 192 8.33 10.70 -0.93
CA GLU A 192 7.92 11.75 -1.87
C GLU A 192 6.81 12.65 -1.28
N TRP A 193 7.00 13.97 -1.43
CA TRP A 193 5.98 14.95 -1.06
C TRP A 193 5.21 15.44 -2.28
N ASN A 194 3.92 15.13 -2.34
CA ASN A 194 3.04 15.53 -3.43
C ASN A 194 2.35 16.87 -3.15
N ASP A 195 2.11 17.67 -4.18
CA ASP A 195 1.29 18.88 -4.03
C ASP A 195 -0.17 18.49 -3.72
N GLY A 196 -0.86 19.32 -2.92
CA GLY A 196 -2.26 19.13 -2.57
C GLY A 196 -2.51 18.44 -1.23
N ASN A 197 -3.76 18.02 -1.04
CA ASN A 197 -4.25 17.33 0.16
C ASN A 197 -4.30 15.80 -0.09
N HIS A 198 -4.94 15.07 0.82
CA HIS A 198 -5.10 13.63 0.78
C HIS A 198 -5.86 13.10 -0.45
N PHE A 199 -6.73 13.91 -1.07
CA PHE A 199 -7.60 13.44 -2.16
C PHE A 199 -7.15 13.90 -3.55
N LYS A 200 -5.97 14.53 -3.65
CA LYS A 200 -5.49 15.05 -4.92
C LYS A 200 -4.72 13.98 -5.70
N GLU A 201 -5.26 13.59 -6.84
CA GLU A 201 -4.63 12.70 -7.84
C GLU A 201 -4.20 11.34 -7.23
N PRO A 202 -5.11 10.61 -6.56
CA PRO A 202 -4.76 9.35 -5.90
C PRO A 202 -4.21 8.30 -6.87
N ASP A 203 -4.77 8.23 -8.09
CA ASP A 203 -4.35 7.37 -9.20
C ASP A 203 -2.91 7.67 -9.65
N LEU A 204 -2.57 8.94 -9.87
CA LEU A 204 -1.20 9.32 -10.24
C LEU A 204 -0.20 9.02 -9.11
N ARG A 205 -0.59 9.25 -7.85
CA ARG A 205 0.31 9.01 -6.71
C ARG A 205 0.55 7.53 -6.47
N MET A 206 -0.48 6.70 -6.63
CA MET A 206 -0.32 5.25 -6.64
C MET A 206 0.60 4.81 -7.78
N ALA A 207 0.39 5.34 -8.98
CA ALA A 207 1.21 5.03 -10.14
C ALA A 207 2.68 5.37 -9.95
N LYS A 208 3.01 6.50 -9.32
CA LYS A 208 4.40 6.83 -8.94
C LYS A 208 5.01 5.78 -8.02
N GLY A 209 4.26 5.31 -7.02
CA GLY A 209 4.73 4.30 -6.08
C GLY A 209 5.05 2.99 -6.75
N PHE A 210 4.12 2.45 -7.54
CA PHE A 210 4.35 1.21 -8.28
C PHE A 210 5.42 1.35 -9.37
N SER A 211 5.45 2.46 -10.09
CA SER A 211 6.49 2.75 -11.09
C SER A 211 7.89 2.76 -10.47
N TRP A 212 8.04 3.33 -9.27
CA TRP A 212 9.30 3.30 -8.55
C TRP A 212 9.70 1.87 -8.15
N LEU A 213 8.76 1.06 -7.65
CA LEU A 213 9.01 -0.34 -7.27
C LEU A 213 9.38 -1.24 -8.46
N ILE A 214 8.79 -1.01 -9.63
CA ILE A 214 9.17 -1.75 -10.85
C ILE A 214 10.63 -1.46 -11.24
N ASN A 215 11.10 -0.24 -10.97
CA ASN A 215 12.42 0.25 -11.35
C ASN A 215 13.49 0.13 -10.25
N SER A 216 13.11 -0.30 -9.03
CA SER A 216 14.00 -0.46 -7.86
C SER A 216 14.75 -1.78 -7.86
#